data_AF-A0A411PLP7-F1
#
_entry.id   AF-A0A411PLP7-F1
#
_cell.length_a   1.000
_cell.length_b   1.000
_cell.length_c   1.000
_cell.angle_alpha   90.00
_cell.angle_beta   90.00
_cell.angle_gamma   90.00
#
_symmetry.space_group_name_H-M   'P 1'
#
loop_
_entity.id
_entity.type
_entity.pdbx_description
1 polymer ?
#
loop_
_entity_poly.entity_id
_entity_poly.type
_entity_poly.pdbx_seq_one_letter_code
_entity_poly.pdbx_strand_id
1 'polypeptide(L)'
;MNEIVAQLEDKKSPKRRSAAKKLRKLKDVDAGPLLMTALETELKDVRTWETQYQMIMAIGECDYKPALPFLTELANQDFEATMVYVAIGDAIVRLSIESESDAAPILKLLNTGNEMLVDGALRAMAMLRMVPSDRQIEKIIDYVSKIEVNEGIHFWVLAAAPGWPEIKVEKYLDYCAKSSREEITNAIALARQQKYKKWNPL
;
A
#
# COMPACT_ATOMS: atom_id res chain seq x y z
N MET A 1 -8.32 -2.32 29.04
CA MET A 1 -8.17 -2.77 27.64
C MET A 1 -9.17 -1.98 26.80
N ASN A 2 -8.72 -1.32 25.73
CA ASN A 2 -9.58 -0.53 24.83
C ASN A 2 -10.68 -1.43 24.25
N GLU A 3 -11.95 -0.98 24.28
CA GLU A 3 -13.09 -1.74 23.78
C GLU A 3 -12.94 -2.13 22.29
N ILE A 4 -12.23 -1.30 21.52
CA ILE A 4 -11.92 -1.58 20.11
C ILE A 4 -10.95 -2.75 19.99
N VAL A 5 -9.93 -2.81 20.84
CA VAL A 5 -8.92 -3.87 20.84
C VAL A 5 -9.54 -5.21 21.22
N ALA A 6 -10.44 -5.24 22.21
CA ALA A 6 -11.16 -6.47 22.58
C ALA A 6 -11.99 -7.06 21.42
N GLN A 7 -12.45 -6.22 20.48
CA GLN A 7 -13.21 -6.67 19.30
C GLN A 7 -12.34 -7.40 18.26
N LEU A 8 -11.00 -7.34 18.36
CA LEU A 8 -10.11 -8.15 17.52
C LEU A 8 -10.22 -9.65 17.81
N GLU A 9 -10.75 -10.04 18.97
CA GLU A 9 -10.95 -11.44 19.37
C GLU A 9 -12.42 -11.88 19.21
N ASP A 10 -13.29 -11.04 18.65
CA ASP A 10 -14.71 -11.37 18.47
C ASP A 10 -14.87 -12.60 17.56
N LYS A 11 -15.81 -13.49 17.89
CA LYS A 11 -16.11 -14.69 17.10
C LYS A 11 -16.52 -14.37 15.66
N LYS A 12 -17.08 -13.19 15.41
CA LYS A 12 -17.55 -12.74 14.09
C LYS A 12 -16.46 -11.96 13.36
N SER A 13 -15.98 -12.48 12.22
CA SER A 13 -15.00 -11.80 11.36
C SER A 13 -15.38 -10.34 11.03
N PRO A 14 -16.66 -9.98 10.75
CA PRO A 14 -17.04 -8.59 10.53
C PRO A 14 -16.76 -7.64 11.71
N LYS A 15 -16.81 -8.12 12.96
CA LYS A 15 -16.49 -7.34 14.16
C LYS A 15 -14.99 -7.12 14.27
N ARG A 16 -14.19 -8.16 14.05
CA ARG A 16 -12.72 -8.07 13.99
C ARG A 16 -12.25 -7.10 12.90
N ARG A 17 -12.84 -7.20 11.70
CA ARG A 17 -12.60 -6.25 10.60
C ARG A 17 -12.94 -4.82 10.97
N SER A 18 -14.08 -4.59 11.63
CA SER A 18 -14.47 -3.26 12.09
C SER A 18 -13.46 -2.68 13.09
N ALA A 19 -12.98 -3.50 14.02
CA ALA A 19 -11.94 -3.13 14.97
C ALA A 19 -10.64 -2.73 14.25
N ALA A 20 -10.14 -3.57 13.35
CA ALA A 20 -8.94 -3.29 12.56
C ALA A 20 -9.06 -1.97 11.78
N LYS A 21 -10.20 -1.70 11.13
CA LYS A 21 -10.45 -0.42 10.43
C LYS A 21 -10.41 0.79 11.37
N LYS A 22 -10.96 0.66 12.58
CA LYS A 22 -10.93 1.75 13.58
C LYS A 22 -9.51 2.00 14.08
N LEU A 23 -8.77 0.95 14.44
CA LEU A 23 -7.38 1.05 14.89
C LEU A 23 -6.49 1.66 13.82
N ARG A 24 -6.61 1.20 12.56
CA ARG A 24 -5.95 1.79 11.39
C ARG A 24 -6.21 3.29 11.26
N LYS A 25 -7.46 3.72 11.42
CA LYS A 25 -7.84 5.14 11.33
C LYS A 25 -7.25 5.97 12.48
N LEU A 26 -7.17 5.37 13.67
CA LEU A 26 -6.59 6.00 14.86
C LEU A 26 -5.06 6.01 14.84
N LYS A 27 -4.43 5.14 14.04
CA LYS A 27 -2.98 4.90 14.05
C LYS A 27 -2.48 4.58 15.46
N ASP A 28 -3.22 3.72 16.14
CA ASP A 28 -2.98 3.36 17.54
C ASP A 28 -1.72 2.47 17.65
N VAL A 29 -0.59 3.10 17.97
CA VAL A 29 0.73 2.42 18.07
C VAL A 29 0.75 1.28 19.09
N ASP A 30 -0.10 1.35 20.12
CA ASP A 30 -0.18 0.31 21.16
C ASP A 30 -0.98 -0.92 20.69
N ALA A 31 -1.72 -0.81 19.57
CA ALA A 31 -2.51 -1.90 19.04
C ALA A 31 -1.71 -2.93 18.24
N GLY A 32 -0.46 -2.62 17.89
CA GLY A 32 0.41 -3.44 17.02
C GLY A 32 0.50 -4.93 17.42
N PRO A 33 0.89 -5.26 18.67
CA PRO A 33 1.00 -6.66 19.12
C PRO A 33 -0.32 -7.43 19.05
N LEU A 34 -1.44 -6.77 19.33
CA LEU A 34 -2.76 -7.40 19.36
C LEU A 34 -3.33 -7.57 17.95
N LEU A 35 -3.08 -6.62 17.05
CA LEU A 35 -3.34 -6.77 15.62
C LEU A 35 -2.55 -7.92 15.02
N MET A 36 -1.28 -8.06 15.39
CA MET A 36 -0.42 -9.16 14.94
C MET A 36 -0.95 -10.52 15.40
N THR A 37 -1.26 -10.66 16.68
CA THR A 37 -1.84 -11.90 17.25
C THR A 37 -3.18 -12.26 16.58
N ALA A 38 -4.02 -11.25 16.33
CA ALA A 38 -5.30 -11.45 15.65
C ALA A 38 -5.10 -11.87 14.18
N LEU A 39 -4.13 -11.29 13.47
CA LEU A 39 -3.81 -11.64 12.09
C LEU A 39 -3.35 -13.09 11.96
N GLU A 40 -2.45 -13.57 12.82
CA GLU A 40 -2.01 -14.97 12.83
C GLU A 40 -3.18 -15.95 12.98
N THR A 41 -4.20 -15.56 13.75
CA THR A 41 -5.42 -16.37 13.88
C THR A 41 -6.30 -16.25 12.64
N GLU A 42 -6.46 -15.04 12.08
CA GLU A 42 -7.30 -14.78 10.91
C GLU A 42 -6.79 -15.49 9.64
N LEU A 43 -5.47 -15.61 9.49
CA LEU A 43 -4.84 -16.26 8.34
C LEU A 43 -5.17 -17.76 8.21
N LYS A 44 -5.68 -18.39 9.28
CA LYS A 44 -6.15 -19.79 9.25
C LYS A 44 -7.46 -19.97 8.49
N ASP A 45 -8.19 -18.89 8.21
CA ASP A 45 -9.43 -18.90 7.43
C ASP A 45 -9.29 -18.06 6.16
N VAL A 46 -8.96 -18.72 5.04
CA VAL A 46 -8.75 -18.05 3.74
C VAL A 46 -9.99 -17.28 3.24
N ARG A 47 -11.19 -17.60 3.75
CA ARG A 47 -12.45 -16.96 3.32
C ARG A 47 -12.59 -15.55 3.88
N THR A 48 -11.79 -15.15 4.87
CA THR A 48 -11.87 -13.86 5.53
C THR A 48 -10.81 -12.87 5.05
N TRP A 49 -10.44 -12.94 3.78
CA TRP A 49 -9.42 -12.10 3.16
C TRP A 49 -9.63 -10.59 3.41
N GLU A 50 -10.87 -10.10 3.44
CA GLU A 50 -11.16 -8.69 3.74
C GLU A 50 -10.74 -8.30 5.16
N THR A 51 -10.83 -9.22 6.11
CA THR A 51 -10.41 -9.03 7.50
C THR A 51 -8.88 -9.10 7.59
N GLN A 52 -8.26 -10.09 6.94
CA GLN A 52 -6.80 -10.20 6.84
C GLN A 52 -6.20 -8.91 6.25
N TYR A 53 -6.76 -8.43 5.14
CA TYR A 53 -6.41 -7.16 4.50
C TYR A 53 -6.45 -5.99 5.50
N GLN A 54 -7.56 -5.80 6.21
CA GLN A 54 -7.70 -4.67 7.12
C GLN A 54 -6.76 -4.76 8.33
N MET A 55 -6.48 -5.98 8.82
CA MET A 55 -5.50 -6.19 9.90
C MET A 55 -4.09 -5.85 9.43
N ILE A 56 -3.67 -6.31 8.25
CA ILE A 56 -2.34 -6.00 7.69
C ILE A 56 -2.20 -4.49 7.46
N MET A 57 -3.21 -3.84 6.86
CA MET A 57 -3.21 -2.39 6.67
C MET A 57 -3.17 -1.63 8.01
N ALA A 58 -3.82 -2.15 9.05
CA ALA A 58 -3.78 -1.57 10.39
C ALA A 58 -2.39 -1.69 11.01
N ILE A 59 -1.73 -2.85 10.89
CA ILE A 59 -0.35 -3.08 11.35
C ILE A 59 0.60 -2.04 10.73
N GLY A 60 0.49 -1.83 9.41
CA GLY A 60 1.32 -0.83 8.71
C GLY A 60 1.05 0.62 9.14
N GLU A 61 -0.21 1.01 9.35
CA GLU A 61 -0.57 2.38 9.77
C GLU A 61 -0.32 2.65 11.27
N CYS A 62 -0.24 1.61 12.09
CA CYS A 62 0.13 1.70 13.51
C CYS A 62 1.65 1.61 13.74
N ASP A 63 2.45 1.55 12.66
CA ASP A 63 3.92 1.50 12.69
C ASP A 63 4.49 0.35 13.56
N TYR A 64 3.84 -0.81 13.55
CA TYR A 64 4.31 -1.97 14.32
C TYR A 64 5.45 -2.71 13.61
N LYS A 65 6.65 -2.11 13.62
CA LYS A 65 7.87 -2.63 12.98
C LYS A 65 8.21 -4.10 13.30
N PRO A 66 7.96 -4.63 14.52
CA PRO A 66 8.21 -6.05 14.80
C PRO A 66 7.47 -7.05 13.88
N ALA A 67 6.41 -6.63 13.18
CA ALA A 67 5.71 -7.48 12.21
C ALA A 67 6.47 -7.65 10.88
N LEU A 68 7.52 -6.87 10.60
CA LEU A 68 8.17 -6.85 9.30
C LEU A 68 8.73 -8.21 8.84
N PRO A 69 9.42 -9.01 9.69
CA PRO A 69 9.88 -10.34 9.30
C PRO A 69 8.72 -11.26 8.90
N PHE A 70 7.64 -11.25 9.69
CA PHE A 70 6.45 -12.06 9.42
C PHE A 70 5.78 -11.66 8.11
N LEU A 71 5.56 -10.36 7.88
CA LEU A 71 4.94 -9.87 6.64
C LEU A 71 5.81 -10.18 5.40
N THR A 72 7.13 -10.14 5.55
CA THR A 72 8.06 -10.51 4.47
C THR A 72 7.97 -11.99 4.14
N GLU A 73 7.82 -12.86 5.14
CA GLU A 73 7.58 -14.29 4.94
C GLU A 73 6.21 -14.54 4.31
N LEU A 74 5.17 -13.87 4.83
CA LEU A 74 3.79 -13.93 4.36
C LEU A 74 3.68 -13.56 2.87
N ALA A 75 4.49 -12.61 2.40
CA ALA A 75 4.55 -12.19 0.99
C ALA A 75 4.91 -13.33 0.03
N ASN A 76 5.54 -14.41 0.49
CA ASN A 76 5.92 -15.56 -0.32
C ASN A 76 4.88 -16.70 -0.28
N GLN A 77 3.79 -16.55 0.48
CA GLN A 77 2.69 -17.52 0.48
C GLN A 77 1.74 -17.27 -0.69
N ASP A 78 0.97 -18.29 -1.06
CA ASP A 78 -0.05 -18.20 -2.10
C ASP A 78 -1.40 -17.75 -1.53
N PHE A 79 -1.92 -16.62 -2.03
CA PHE A 79 -3.24 -16.12 -1.70
C PHE A 79 -4.16 -16.14 -2.92
N GLU A 80 -5.27 -16.88 -2.84
CA GLU A 80 -6.33 -16.82 -3.85
C GLU A 80 -6.92 -15.41 -3.94
N ALA A 81 -7.13 -14.77 -2.79
CA ALA A 81 -7.54 -13.37 -2.71
C ALA A 81 -6.33 -12.44 -2.84
N THR A 82 -5.99 -12.09 -4.08
CA THR A 82 -4.78 -11.30 -4.41
C THR A 82 -4.71 -9.91 -3.74
N MET A 83 -5.85 -9.37 -3.29
CA MET A 83 -5.89 -8.13 -2.50
C MET A 83 -5.09 -8.21 -1.20
N VAL A 84 -4.88 -9.40 -0.64
CA VAL A 84 -4.03 -9.58 0.55
C VAL A 84 -2.59 -9.15 0.26
N TYR A 85 -2.06 -9.44 -0.94
CA TYR A 85 -0.73 -8.95 -1.36
C TYR A 85 -0.66 -7.42 -1.37
N VAL A 86 -1.71 -6.72 -1.82
CA VAL A 86 -1.73 -5.24 -1.78
C VAL A 86 -1.56 -4.72 -0.36
N ALA A 87 -2.21 -5.35 0.62
CA ALA A 87 -2.01 -4.96 2.02
C ALA A 87 -0.60 -5.28 2.52
N ILE A 88 -0.07 -6.45 2.17
CA ILE A 88 1.29 -6.87 2.56
C ILE A 88 2.34 -5.91 1.99
N GLY A 89 2.26 -5.59 0.69
CA GLY A 89 3.18 -4.66 0.04
C GLY A 89 3.15 -3.26 0.64
N ASP A 90 1.94 -2.75 0.93
CA ASP A 90 1.76 -1.44 1.58
C ASP A 90 2.39 -1.42 2.98
N ALA A 91 2.08 -2.44 3.80
CA ALA A 91 2.59 -2.54 5.16
C ALA A 91 4.12 -2.75 5.19
N ILE A 92 4.68 -3.60 4.32
CA ILE A 92 6.14 -3.80 4.22
C ILE A 92 6.83 -2.46 3.96
N VAL A 93 6.36 -1.66 2.99
CA VAL A 93 6.99 -0.36 2.69
C VAL A 93 6.95 0.55 3.91
N ARG A 94 5.78 0.75 4.53
CA ARG A 94 5.64 1.63 5.70
C ARG A 94 6.54 1.26 6.86
N LEU A 95 6.67 -0.04 7.14
CA LEU A 95 7.47 -0.52 8.25
C LEU A 95 8.97 -0.57 7.95
N SER A 96 9.35 -0.57 6.67
CA SER A 96 10.75 -0.71 6.23
C SER A 96 11.44 0.61 5.88
N ILE A 97 10.70 1.71 5.69
CA ILE A 97 11.33 2.98 5.34
C ILE A 97 12.14 3.54 6.51
N GLU A 98 13.35 4.03 6.20
CA GLU A 98 14.21 4.71 7.17
C GLU A 98 14.12 6.25 7.08
N SER A 99 13.50 6.77 6.01
CA SER A 99 13.22 8.20 5.82
C SER A 99 12.04 8.43 4.87
N GLU A 100 11.50 9.66 4.85
CA GLU A 100 10.36 10.03 3.98
C GLU A 100 10.64 9.89 2.48
N SER A 101 11.91 9.85 2.07
CA SER A 101 12.36 9.65 0.68
C SER A 101 12.87 8.23 0.38
N ASP A 102 12.86 7.33 1.37
CA ASP A 102 13.44 6.00 1.23
C ASP A 102 12.58 5.06 0.38
N ALA A 103 12.87 5.00 -0.92
CA ALA A 103 12.24 4.08 -1.85
C ALA A 103 12.93 2.71 -1.95
N ALA A 104 13.94 2.40 -1.13
CA ALA A 104 14.64 1.11 -1.21
C ALA A 104 13.70 -0.10 -1.01
N PRO A 105 12.72 -0.08 -0.07
CA PRO A 105 11.77 -1.17 0.08
C PRO A 105 10.90 -1.39 -1.15
N ILE A 106 10.46 -0.30 -1.81
CA ILE A 106 9.67 -0.37 -3.05
C ILE A 106 10.50 -1.04 -4.15
N LEU A 107 11.73 -0.59 -4.36
CA LEU A 107 12.62 -1.16 -5.39
C LEU A 107 12.92 -2.64 -5.16
N LYS A 108 12.99 -3.08 -3.90
CA LYS A 108 13.12 -4.51 -3.57
C LYS A 108 11.89 -5.28 -4.03
N LEU A 109 10.68 -4.77 -3.75
CA LEU A 109 9.42 -5.40 -4.14
C LEU A 109 9.21 -5.45 -5.66
N LEU A 110 9.70 -4.47 -6.42
CA LEU A 110 9.67 -4.52 -7.90
C LEU A 110 10.31 -5.78 -8.48
N ASN A 111 11.32 -6.35 -7.80
CA ASN A 111 12.03 -7.54 -8.27
C ASN A 111 11.33 -8.86 -7.92
N THR A 112 10.20 -8.83 -7.23
CA THR A 112 9.49 -10.05 -6.80
C THR A 112 8.66 -10.68 -7.92
N GLY A 113 8.29 -9.91 -8.95
CA GLY A 113 7.38 -10.35 -10.01
C GLY A 113 5.91 -10.46 -9.58
N ASN A 114 5.57 -10.17 -8.31
CA ASN A 114 4.20 -10.15 -7.84
C ASN A 114 3.62 -8.74 -7.98
N GLU A 115 2.87 -8.50 -9.06
CA GLU A 115 2.31 -7.20 -9.39
C GLU A 115 1.40 -6.65 -8.28
N MET A 116 0.69 -7.50 -7.53
CA MET A 116 -0.21 -7.08 -6.46
C MET A 116 0.54 -6.66 -5.20
N LEU A 117 1.68 -7.28 -4.89
CA LEU A 117 2.61 -6.77 -3.87
C LEU A 117 3.17 -5.41 -4.28
N VAL A 118 3.51 -5.25 -5.56
CA VAL A 118 4.02 -3.97 -6.08
C VAL A 118 2.96 -2.88 -6.06
N ASP A 119 1.71 -3.19 -6.41
CA ASP A 119 0.59 -2.24 -6.31
C ASP A 119 0.46 -1.70 -4.87
N GLY A 120 0.53 -2.59 -3.88
CA GLY A 120 0.58 -2.21 -2.46
C GLY A 120 1.75 -1.31 -2.12
N ALA A 121 2.95 -1.63 -2.61
CA ALA A 121 4.14 -0.82 -2.38
C ALA A 121 4.03 0.60 -2.96
N LEU A 122 3.52 0.72 -4.19
CA LEU A 122 3.32 2.00 -4.86
C LEU A 122 2.16 2.79 -4.23
N ARG A 123 1.13 2.10 -3.73
CA ARG A 123 0.10 2.73 -2.91
C ARG A 123 0.69 3.36 -1.66
N ALA A 124 1.52 2.64 -0.91
CA ALA A 124 2.19 3.21 0.27
C ALA A 124 3.02 4.45 -0.11
N MET A 125 3.79 4.39 -1.19
CA MET A 125 4.54 5.53 -1.73
C MET A 125 3.65 6.76 -1.96
N ALA A 126 2.50 6.59 -2.62
CA ALA A 126 1.56 7.67 -2.89
C ALA A 126 0.91 8.23 -1.61
N MET A 127 0.52 7.34 -0.69
CA MET A 127 -0.13 7.73 0.56
C MET A 127 0.82 8.44 1.52
N LEU A 128 2.10 8.08 1.50
CA LEU A 128 3.17 8.75 2.25
C LEU A 128 3.67 10.03 1.56
N ARG A 129 3.23 10.30 0.31
CA ARG A 129 3.73 11.39 -0.53
C ARG A 129 5.26 11.35 -0.68
N MET A 130 5.79 10.14 -0.78
CA MET A 130 7.22 9.91 -0.86
C MET A 130 7.79 10.62 -2.10
N VAL A 131 8.92 11.30 -1.91
CA VAL A 131 9.72 11.91 -2.99
C VAL A 131 11.06 11.18 -3.06
N PRO A 132 11.17 10.10 -3.86
CA PRO A 132 12.43 9.39 -4.05
C PRO A 132 13.45 10.25 -4.79
N SER A 133 14.70 9.80 -4.86
CA SER A 133 15.68 10.41 -5.77
C SER A 133 15.27 10.24 -7.23
N ASP A 134 15.74 11.14 -8.10
CA ASP A 134 15.51 11.10 -9.55
C ASP A 134 15.74 9.71 -10.16
N ARG A 135 16.84 9.05 -9.76
CA ARG A 135 17.18 7.70 -10.25
C ARG A 135 16.15 6.66 -9.81
N GLN A 136 15.59 6.79 -8.62
CA GLN A 136 14.58 5.87 -8.11
C GLN A 136 13.22 6.13 -8.78
N ILE A 137 12.86 7.40 -9.01
CA ILE A 137 11.68 7.80 -9.80
C ILE A 137 11.74 7.17 -11.19
N GLU A 138 12.86 7.31 -11.89
CA GLU A 138 13.06 6.74 -13.23
C GLU A 138 12.89 5.22 -13.23
N LYS A 139 13.43 4.51 -12.23
CA LYS A 139 13.25 3.05 -12.11
C LYS A 139 11.81 2.64 -11.87
N ILE A 140 11.08 3.39 -11.05
CA ILE A 140 9.66 3.11 -10.76
C ILE A 140 8.83 3.33 -12.03
N ILE A 141 9.06 4.45 -12.73
CA ILE A 141 8.40 4.77 -14.00
C ILE A 141 8.72 3.71 -15.07
N ASP A 142 9.98 3.30 -15.21
CA ASP A 142 10.39 2.28 -16.20
C ASP A 142 9.77 0.90 -15.92
N TYR A 143 9.57 0.56 -14.64
CA TYR A 143 8.83 -0.64 -14.27
C TYR A 143 7.36 -0.56 -14.71
N VAL A 144 6.64 0.47 -14.27
CA VAL A 144 5.19 0.54 -14.55
C VAL A 144 4.88 0.81 -16.03
N SER A 145 5.75 1.49 -16.76
CA SER A 145 5.54 1.79 -18.19
C SER A 145 5.59 0.55 -19.10
N LYS A 146 6.01 -0.61 -18.57
CA LYS A 146 5.96 -1.91 -19.26
C LYS A 146 4.61 -2.61 -19.10
N ILE A 147 3.77 -2.11 -18.20
CA ILE A 147 2.43 -2.62 -17.93
C ILE A 147 1.44 -1.84 -18.80
N GLU A 148 0.32 -2.47 -19.14
CA GLU A 148 -0.74 -1.83 -19.94
C GLU A 148 -1.28 -0.57 -19.24
N VAL A 149 -1.42 0.52 -20.00
CA VAL A 149 -1.70 1.87 -19.47
C VAL A 149 -3.01 1.97 -18.65
N ASN A 150 -3.95 1.06 -18.88
CA ASN A 150 -5.22 1.02 -18.17
C ASN A 150 -5.17 0.18 -16.89
N GLU A 151 -4.03 -0.39 -16.52
CA GLU A 151 -3.89 -1.12 -15.26
C GLU A 151 -3.85 -0.17 -14.06
N GLY A 152 -4.39 -0.65 -12.94
CA GLY A 152 -4.55 0.15 -11.72
C GLY A 152 -3.23 0.69 -11.16
N ILE A 153 -2.12 -0.01 -11.41
CA ILE A 153 -0.80 0.31 -10.87
C ILE A 153 -0.29 1.71 -11.28
N HIS A 154 -0.67 2.19 -12.47
CA HIS A 154 -0.30 3.52 -12.96
C HIS A 154 -0.85 4.62 -12.06
N PHE A 155 -2.06 4.42 -11.52
CA PHE A 155 -2.73 5.40 -10.67
C PHE A 155 -1.87 5.77 -9.46
N TRP A 156 -1.21 4.80 -8.83
CA TRP A 156 -0.40 5.07 -7.63
C TRP A 156 0.85 5.89 -7.93
N VAL A 157 1.52 5.65 -9.06
CA VAL A 157 2.64 6.48 -9.50
C VAL A 157 2.17 7.91 -9.80
N LEU A 158 1.05 8.06 -10.49
CA LEU A 158 0.45 9.36 -10.81
C LEU A 158 -0.02 10.11 -9.54
N ALA A 159 -0.53 9.38 -8.54
CA ALA A 159 -0.94 9.95 -7.26
C ALA A 159 0.24 10.44 -6.40
N ALA A 160 1.44 9.86 -6.58
CA ALA A 160 2.68 10.29 -5.92
C ALA A 160 3.37 11.45 -6.64
N ALA A 161 3.24 11.51 -7.97
CA ALA A 161 3.91 12.45 -8.87
C ALA A 161 3.73 13.96 -8.57
N PRO A 162 2.69 14.47 -7.87
CA PRO A 162 2.60 15.90 -7.54
C PRO A 162 3.82 16.48 -6.81
N GLY A 163 4.60 15.65 -6.10
CA GLY A 163 5.82 16.08 -5.40
C GLY A 163 7.11 15.78 -6.16
N TRP A 164 7.04 15.23 -7.37
CA TRP A 164 8.21 14.82 -8.15
C TRP A 164 8.63 15.92 -9.14
N PRO A 165 9.92 15.99 -9.55
CA PRO A 165 10.36 16.98 -10.52
C PRO A 165 9.66 16.83 -11.87
N GLU A 166 9.05 17.91 -12.37
CA GLU A 166 8.25 17.93 -13.61
C GLU A 166 9.00 17.32 -14.81
N ILE A 167 10.28 17.70 -14.96
CA ILE A 167 11.14 17.23 -16.05
C ILE A 167 11.32 15.69 -16.07
N LYS A 168 11.14 15.03 -14.92
CA LYS A 168 11.25 13.58 -14.78
C LYS A 168 9.94 12.85 -15.08
N VAL A 169 8.80 13.50 -14.86
CA VAL A 169 7.49 12.86 -14.94
C VAL A 169 6.71 13.19 -16.20
N GLU A 170 6.97 14.32 -16.88
CA GLU A 170 6.08 14.81 -17.94
C GLU A 170 5.89 13.80 -19.09
N LYS A 171 6.96 13.15 -19.55
CA LYS A 171 6.87 12.10 -20.58
C LYS A 171 5.99 10.93 -20.15
N TYR A 172 6.05 10.57 -18.86
CA TYR A 172 5.23 9.51 -18.30
C TYR A 172 3.76 9.96 -18.14
N LEU A 173 3.52 11.21 -17.78
CA LEU A 173 2.18 11.80 -17.75
C LEU A 173 1.54 11.80 -19.15
N ASP A 174 2.29 12.17 -20.19
CA ASP A 174 1.84 12.11 -21.59
C ASP A 174 1.55 10.69 -22.06
N TYR A 175 2.38 9.73 -21.64
CA TYR A 175 2.11 8.31 -21.90
C TYR A 175 0.79 7.87 -21.26
N CYS A 176 0.58 8.19 -19.97
CA CYS A 176 -0.63 7.81 -19.24
C CYS A 176 -1.88 8.55 -19.71
N ALA A 177 -1.76 9.73 -20.33
CA ALA A 177 -2.88 10.51 -20.86
C ALA A 177 -3.65 9.79 -21.98
N LYS A 178 -3.11 8.69 -22.51
CA LYS A 178 -3.76 7.80 -23.47
C LYS A 178 -4.78 6.86 -22.81
N SER A 179 -4.79 6.75 -21.49
CA SER A 179 -5.75 5.92 -20.75
C SER A 179 -7.18 6.42 -20.94
N SER A 180 -8.12 5.47 -21.02
CA SER A 180 -9.55 5.76 -21.01
C SER A 180 -10.14 5.84 -19.59
N ARG A 181 -9.35 5.57 -18.54
CA ARG A 181 -9.81 5.57 -17.14
C ARG A 181 -9.83 6.98 -16.56
N GLU A 182 -10.99 7.36 -16.02
CA GLU A 182 -11.20 8.69 -15.44
C GLU A 182 -10.29 8.96 -14.23
N GLU A 183 -10.04 7.94 -13.38
CA GLU A 183 -9.12 8.12 -12.26
C GLU A 183 -7.68 8.43 -12.68
N ILE A 184 -7.21 7.88 -13.81
CA ILE A 184 -5.86 8.10 -14.34
C ILE A 184 -5.76 9.53 -14.90
N THR A 185 -6.72 9.94 -15.72
CA THR A 185 -6.73 11.30 -16.29
C THR A 185 -6.86 12.37 -15.21
N ASN A 186 -7.68 12.14 -14.19
CA ASN A 186 -7.78 13.00 -13.01
C ASN A 186 -6.47 13.06 -12.21
N ALA A 187 -5.77 11.93 -12.01
CA ALA A 187 -4.49 11.91 -11.31
C ALA A 187 -3.40 12.66 -12.09
N ILE A 188 -3.37 12.56 -13.42
CA ILE A 188 -2.46 13.33 -14.28
C ILE A 188 -2.69 14.84 -14.12
N ALA A 189 -3.94 15.29 -14.14
CA ALA A 189 -4.27 16.71 -13.97
C ALA A 189 -3.79 17.26 -12.62
N LEU A 190 -3.88 16.45 -11.56
CA LEU A 190 -3.36 16.78 -10.24
C LEU A 190 -1.83 16.81 -10.20
N ALA A 191 -1.17 15.84 -10.83
CA ALA A 191 0.29 15.79 -10.94
C ALA A 191 0.87 17.02 -11.65
N ARG A 192 0.30 17.41 -12.80
CA ARG A 192 0.70 18.63 -13.54
C ARG A 192 0.51 19.91 -12.74
N GLN A 193 -0.49 19.95 -11.86
CA GLN A 193 -0.73 21.08 -10.98
C GLN A 193 0.08 21.02 -9.68
N GLN A 194 0.88 19.97 -9.47
CA GLN A 194 1.58 19.69 -8.21
C GLN A 194 0.65 19.71 -7.00
N LYS A 195 -0.59 19.22 -7.17
CA LYS A 195 -1.62 19.17 -6.11
C LYS A 195 -1.89 17.76 -5.65
N TYR A 196 -1.79 17.55 -4.34
CA TYR A 196 -2.25 16.30 -3.73
C TYR A 196 -3.76 16.31 -3.49
N LYS A 197 -4.39 15.15 -3.73
CA LYS A 197 -5.76 14.84 -3.29
C LYS A 197 -5.70 13.80 -2.17
N LYS A 198 -6.67 13.84 -1.25
CA LYS A 198 -6.85 12.76 -0.27
C LYS A 198 -7.48 11.56 -0.96
N TRP A 199 -6.72 10.47 -1.06
CA TRP A 199 -7.20 9.20 -1.58
C TRP A 199 -7.72 8.33 -0.44
N ASN A 200 -8.83 7.61 -0.67
CA ASN A 200 -9.42 6.70 0.31
C ASN A 200 -9.52 5.30 -0.28
N PRO A 201 -8.39 4.60 -0.47
CA PRO A 201 -8.42 3.20 -0.86
C PRO A 201 -9.00 2.32 0.25
N LEU A 202 -9.43 1.11 -0.11
CA LEU A 202 -10.17 0.14 0.74
C LEU A 202 -9.67 0.02 2.19
#